data_AF-A0A2N4WYX7-F1
#
_entry.id   AF-A0A2N4WYX7-F1
#
_cell.length_a   1.000
_cell.length_b   1.000
_cell.length_c   1.000
_cell.angle_alpha   90.00
_cell.angle_beta   90.00
_cell.angle_gamma   90.00
#
_symmetry.space_group_name_H-M   'P 1'
#
loop_
_entity.id
_entity.type
_entity.pdbx_description
1 polymer ?
#
loop_
_entity_poly.entity_id
_entity_poly.type
_entity_poly.pdbx_seq_one_letter_code
_entity_poly.pdbx_strand_id
1 'polypeptide(L)'
;MQMLRNPRLVRLSLLAFWGVATFSVIMALLPQPPEMPSDRYGDKVNHILAFATMAALALLAYPRASRWRVVERLSFLGAMIEVAQSIPALGRQCDIRDWIADTAAVAVVVGFAALVRFARH
;
A
#
# COMPACT_ATOMS: atom_id res chain seq x y z
N MET A 1 3.64 -14.96 20.49
CA MET A 1 2.36 -15.42 19.88
C MET A 1 1.12 -14.66 20.36
N GLN A 2 1.23 -13.48 21.02
CA GLN A 2 0.08 -12.81 21.66
C GLN A 2 -0.52 -11.62 20.87
N MET A 3 0.25 -10.89 20.05
CA MET A 3 -0.30 -9.75 19.26
C MET A 3 -1.31 -10.17 18.18
N LEU A 4 -1.08 -11.31 17.50
CA LEU A 4 -1.94 -11.81 16.42
C LEU A 4 -3.26 -12.45 16.93
N ARG A 5 -3.47 -12.45 18.25
CA ARG A 5 -4.65 -13.02 18.91
C ARG A 5 -5.61 -11.94 19.45
N ASN A 6 -5.24 -10.66 19.34
CA ASN A 6 -6.06 -9.56 19.82
C ASN A 6 -7.06 -9.13 18.72
N PRO A 7 -8.35 -9.45 18.85
CA PRO A 7 -9.34 -9.11 17.83
C PRO A 7 -9.52 -7.60 17.66
N ARG A 8 -9.22 -6.79 18.69
CA ARG A 8 -9.28 -5.33 18.60
C ARG A 8 -8.20 -4.79 17.68
N LEU A 9 -6.96 -5.28 17.82
CA LEU A 9 -5.84 -4.87 16.95
C LEU A 9 -6.14 -5.20 15.48
N VAL A 10 -6.67 -6.40 15.22
CA VAL A 10 -7.05 -6.82 13.86
C VAL A 10 -8.14 -5.91 13.29
N ARG A 11 -9.19 -5.62 14.08
CA ARG A 11 -10.27 -4.70 13.64
C ARG A 11 -9.75 -3.30 13.36
N LEU A 12 -8.92 -2.75 14.25
CA LEU A 12 -8.31 -1.43 14.04
C LEU A 12 -7.42 -1.41 12.80
N SER A 13 -6.64 -2.48 12.59
CA SER A 13 -5.79 -2.61 11.40
C SER A 13 -6.60 -2.75 10.12
N LEU A 14 -7.75 -3.44 10.15
CA LEU A 14 -8.67 -3.52 9.01
C LEU A 14 -9.28 -2.15 8.68
N LEU A 15 -9.76 -1.42 9.69
CA LEU A 15 -10.31 -0.08 9.51
C LEU A 15 -9.24 0.88 8.98
N ALA A 16 -8.03 0.85 9.56
CA ALA A 16 -6.90 1.64 9.11
C ALA A 16 -6.48 1.26 7.68
N PHE A 17 -6.41 -0.04 7.36
CA PHE A 17 -6.07 -0.52 6.02
C PHE A 17 -7.03 0.01 4.97
N TRP A 18 -8.34 -0.17 5.19
CA TRP A 18 -9.35 0.30 4.25
C TRP A 18 -9.43 1.83 4.19
N GLY A 19 -9.21 2.52 5.31
CA GLY A 19 -9.11 3.98 5.34
C GLY A 19 -7.94 4.49 4.50
N VAL A 20 -6.74 3.95 4.70
CA VAL A 20 -5.54 4.31 3.93
C VAL A 20 -5.71 3.93 2.46
N ALA A 21 -6.20 2.73 2.14
CA ALA A 21 -6.41 2.30 0.77
C ALA A 21 -7.40 3.22 0.02
N THR A 22 -8.52 3.55 0.67
CA THR A 22 -9.52 4.46 0.10
C THR A 22 -8.92 5.86 -0.11
N PHE A 23 -8.23 6.38 0.90
CA PHE A 23 -7.56 7.67 0.81
C PHE A 23 -6.53 7.71 -0.33
N SER A 24 -5.65 6.72 -0.42
CA SER A 24 -4.62 6.64 -1.46
C SER A 24 -5.23 6.54 -2.86
N VAL A 25 -6.27 5.73 -3.05
CA VAL A 25 -6.97 5.64 -4.34
C VAL A 25 -7.62 6.97 -4.71
N ILE A 26 -8.30 7.64 -3.78
CA ILE A 26 -8.88 8.96 -4.03
C ILE A 26 -7.80 9.96 -4.43
N MET A 27 -6.70 10.03 -3.67
CA MET A 27 -5.59 10.95 -3.95
C MET A 27 -4.91 10.67 -5.29
N ALA A 28 -4.80 9.41 -5.70
CA ALA A 28 -4.21 9.03 -6.97
C ALA A 28 -5.11 9.36 -8.18
N LEU A 29 -6.43 9.32 -8.00
CA LEU A 29 -7.42 9.54 -9.07
C LEU A 29 -8.00 10.96 -9.12
N LEU A 30 -7.77 11.79 -8.09
CA LEU A 30 -8.16 13.19 -8.11
C LEU A 30 -7.40 13.96 -9.20
N PRO A 31 -8.08 14.76 -10.05
CA PRO A 31 -7.40 15.57 -11.07
C PRO A 31 -6.49 16.66 -10.49
N GLN A 32 -6.91 17.25 -9.37
CA GLN A 32 -6.16 18.24 -8.60
C GLN A 32 -6.17 17.81 -7.13
N PRO A 33 -5.27 16.92 -6.72
CA PRO A 33 -5.19 16.50 -5.34
C PRO A 33 -4.76 17.69 -4.46
N PRO A 34 -5.24 17.76 -3.20
CA PRO A 34 -4.69 18.70 -2.23
C PRO A 34 -3.19 18.50 -2.06
N GLU A 35 -2.45 19.59 -1.86
CA GLU A 35 -1.00 19.52 -1.58
C GLU A 35 -0.75 18.81 -0.25
N MET A 36 0.18 17.86 -0.27
CA MET A 36 0.63 17.10 0.88
C MET A 36 2.06 17.51 1.26
N PRO A 37 2.43 17.48 2.55
CA PRO A 37 3.79 17.79 2.98
C PRO A 37 4.86 16.90 2.32
N SER A 38 4.49 15.71 1.87
CA SER A 38 5.37 14.75 1.19
C SER A 38 5.63 15.09 -0.28
N ASP A 39 4.84 15.97 -0.90
CA ASP A 39 4.97 16.34 -2.32
C ASP A 39 6.32 16.99 -2.62
N ARG A 40 6.94 17.65 -1.63
CA ARG A 40 8.30 18.18 -1.71
C ARG A 40 9.37 17.13 -2.02
N TYR A 41 9.06 15.85 -1.79
CA TYR A 41 9.96 14.71 -2.06
C TYR A 41 9.62 13.99 -3.37
N GLY A 42 8.57 14.43 -4.08
CA GLY A 42 8.13 13.91 -5.36
C GLY A 42 7.07 12.82 -5.26
N ASP A 43 6.30 12.67 -6.34
CA ASP A 43 5.14 11.77 -6.43
C ASP A 43 5.50 10.29 -6.15
N LYS A 44 6.68 9.86 -6.60
CA LYS A 44 7.21 8.51 -6.31
C LYS A 44 7.34 8.21 -4.84
N VAL A 45 7.66 9.22 -4.02
CA VAL A 45 7.74 9.05 -2.57
C VAL A 45 6.34 8.87 -1.98
N ASN A 46 5.34 9.58 -2.49
CA ASN A 46 3.94 9.39 -2.08
C ASN A 46 3.46 7.96 -2.36
N HIS A 47 3.75 7.45 -3.57
CA HIS A 47 3.47 6.09 -4.01
C HIS A 47 4.11 5.05 -3.07
N ILE A 48 5.44 5.13 -2.89
CA ILE A 48 6.20 4.23 -2.02
C ILE A 48 5.66 4.26 -0.58
N LEU A 49 5.40 5.45 -0.03
CA LEU A 49 4.88 5.59 1.35
C LEU A 49 3.47 5.00 1.48
N ALA A 50 2.59 5.25 0.51
CA ALA A 50 1.23 4.72 0.50
C ALA A 50 1.24 3.18 0.46
N PHE A 51 1.98 2.60 -0.48
CA PHE A 51 2.03 1.14 -0.66
C PHE A 51 2.79 0.43 0.46
N ALA A 52 3.87 1.01 0.99
CA ALA A 52 4.54 0.49 2.17
C ALA A 52 3.60 0.48 3.39
N THR A 53 2.85 1.57 3.60
CA THR A 53 1.88 1.68 4.70
C THR A 53 0.76 0.64 4.55
N MET A 54 0.19 0.52 3.36
CA MET A 54 -0.84 -0.49 3.06
C MET A 54 -0.31 -1.91 3.26
N ALA A 55 0.92 -2.22 2.86
CA ALA A 55 1.54 -3.53 3.08
C ALA A 55 1.68 -3.86 4.57
N ALA A 56 2.17 -2.91 5.37
CA ALA A 56 2.31 -3.09 6.82
C ALA A 56 0.95 -3.32 7.49
N LEU A 57 -0.06 -2.51 7.14
CA LEU A 57 -1.42 -2.64 7.67
C LEU A 57 -2.07 -3.96 7.21
N ALA A 58 -1.89 -4.38 5.96
CA ALA A 58 -2.43 -5.63 5.44
C ALA A 58 -1.89 -6.85 6.20
N LEU A 59 -0.59 -6.86 6.54
CA LEU A 59 0.02 -7.94 7.33
C LEU A 59 -0.56 -8.04 8.75
N LEU A 60 -1.03 -6.93 9.32
CA LEU A 60 -1.67 -6.88 10.65
C LEU A 60 -3.17 -7.17 10.57
N ALA A 61 -3.84 -6.67 9.53
CA ALA A 61 -5.26 -6.81 9.28
C ALA A 61 -5.64 -8.24 8.86
N TYR A 62 -4.76 -8.93 8.13
CA TYR A 62 -5.00 -10.27 7.61
C TYR A 62 -3.93 -11.26 8.10
N PRO A 63 -3.88 -11.58 9.41
CA PRO A 63 -2.80 -12.38 10.00
C PRO A 63 -2.73 -13.83 9.49
N ARG A 64 -3.80 -14.31 8.84
CA ARG A 64 -3.89 -15.64 8.23
C ARG A 64 -3.66 -15.64 6.71
N ALA A 65 -3.58 -14.47 6.08
CA ALA A 65 -3.31 -14.41 4.65
C ALA A 65 -1.86 -14.83 4.36
N SER A 66 -1.63 -15.46 3.22
CA SER A 66 -0.27 -15.72 2.77
C SER A 66 0.40 -14.38 2.44
N ARG A 67 1.70 -14.27 2.74
CA ARG A 67 2.49 -13.07 2.41
C ARG A 67 2.48 -12.79 0.92
N TRP A 68 2.54 -13.84 0.10
CA TRP A 68 2.41 -13.75 -1.35
C TRP A 68 1.08 -13.14 -1.80
N ARG A 69 -0.03 -13.46 -1.13
CA ARG A 69 -1.34 -12.85 -1.43
C ARG A 69 -1.35 -11.36 -1.12
N VAL A 70 -0.64 -10.90 -0.08
CA VAL A 70 -0.52 -9.46 0.19
C VAL A 70 0.23 -8.75 -0.94
N VAL A 71 1.35 -9.31 -1.39
CA VAL A 71 2.13 -8.76 -2.52
C VAL A 71 1.31 -8.74 -3.80
N GLU A 72 0.69 -9.87 -4.16
CA GLU A 72 -0.17 -10.02 -5.35
C GLU A 72 -1.29 -8.97 -5.37
N ARG A 73 -2.06 -8.85 -4.27
CA ARG A 73 -3.25 -7.99 -4.22
C ARG A 73 -2.91 -6.52 -4.24
N LEU A 74 -1.85 -6.10 -3.56
CA LEU A 74 -1.42 -4.70 -3.58
C LEU A 74 -0.74 -4.35 -4.91
N SER A 75 0.09 -5.23 -5.48
CA SER A 75 0.64 -5.00 -6.83
C SER A 75 -0.47 -4.88 -7.88
N PHE A 76 -1.51 -5.71 -7.79
CA PHE A 76 -2.70 -5.61 -8.64
C PHE A 76 -3.45 -4.27 -8.46
N LEU A 77 -3.61 -3.81 -7.21
CA LEU A 77 -4.18 -2.49 -6.94
C LEU A 77 -3.37 -1.36 -7.57
N GLY A 78 -2.03 -1.39 -7.46
CA GLY A 78 -1.16 -0.41 -8.12
C GLY A 78 -1.34 -0.40 -9.64
N ALA A 79 -1.36 -1.57 -10.28
CA ALA A 79 -1.63 -1.67 -11.71
C ALA A 79 -3.01 -1.10 -12.11
N MET A 80 -4.05 -1.32 -11.28
CA MET A 80 -5.37 -0.73 -11.53
C MET A 80 -5.36 0.80 -11.41
N ILE A 81 -4.59 1.36 -10.48
CA ILE A 81 -4.43 2.81 -10.33
C ILE A 81 -3.77 3.40 -11.57
N GLU A 82 -2.66 2.82 -12.05
CA GLU A 82 -1.99 3.25 -13.29
C GLU A 82 -2.91 3.23 -14.50
N VAL A 83 -3.67 2.13 -14.66
CA VAL A 83 -4.64 2.01 -15.74
C VAL A 83 -5.73 3.08 -15.62
N ALA A 84 -6.22 3.36 -14.41
CA ALA A 84 -7.19 4.42 -14.21
C ALA A 84 -6.60 5.82 -14.48
N GLN A 85 -5.35 6.07 -14.10
CA GLN A 85 -4.63 7.31 -14.39
C GLN A 85 -4.37 7.54 -15.88
N SER A 86 -4.44 6.50 -16.72
CA SER A 86 -4.40 6.65 -18.18
C SER A 86 -5.64 7.34 -18.77
N ILE A 87 -6.71 7.52 -17.98
CA ILE A 87 -7.93 8.22 -18.40
C ILE A 87 -7.62 9.72 -18.54
N PRO A 88 -7.70 10.32 -19.76
CA PRO A 88 -7.28 11.71 -19.98
C PRO A 88 -8.01 12.75 -19.13
N ALA A 89 -9.28 12.49 -18.79
CA ALA A 89 -10.09 13.37 -17.95
C ALA A 89 -9.54 13.55 -16.52
N LEU A 90 -8.69 12.63 -16.06
CA LEU A 90 -8.05 12.74 -14.75
C LEU A 90 -6.80 13.62 -14.77
N GLY A 91 -6.25 13.98 -15.94
CA GLY A 91 -5.03 14.78 -16.03
C GLY A 91 -3.81 14.13 -15.39
N ARG A 92 -3.84 12.82 -15.13
CA ARG A 92 -2.73 12.03 -14.59
C ARG A 92 -1.94 11.37 -15.70
N GLN A 93 -0.72 10.98 -15.37
CA GLN A 93 0.16 10.24 -16.27
C GLN A 93 0.31 8.82 -15.73
N CYS A 94 -0.04 7.84 -16.56
CA CYS A 94 0.34 6.47 -16.30
C CYS A 94 1.86 6.34 -16.45
N ASP A 95 2.53 5.85 -15.41
CA ASP A 95 3.96 5.50 -15.40
C ASP A 95 4.12 4.09 -14.85
N ILE A 96 4.51 3.15 -15.72
CA ILE A 96 4.82 1.77 -15.32
C ILE A 96 5.90 1.71 -14.23
N ARG A 97 6.75 2.72 -14.11
CA ARG A 97 7.77 2.82 -13.06
C ARG A 97 7.16 3.02 -11.68
N ASP A 98 6.00 3.65 -11.58
CA ASP A 98 5.29 3.86 -10.32
C ASP A 98 4.68 2.54 -9.85
N TRP A 99 4.07 1.77 -10.76
CA TRP A 99 3.65 0.39 -10.45
C TRP A 99 4.80 -0.53 -9.99
N ILE A 100 5.98 -0.41 -10.63
CA ILE A 100 7.18 -1.15 -10.21
C ILE A 100 7.62 -0.70 -8.82
N ALA A 101 7.65 0.61 -8.54
CA ALA A 101 8.03 1.16 -7.25
C ALA A 101 7.07 0.71 -6.14
N ASP A 102 5.77 0.73 -6.41
CA ASP A 102 4.71 0.26 -5.50
C ASP A 102 4.89 -1.22 -5.17
N THR A 103 5.08 -2.05 -6.20
CA THR A 103 5.30 -3.48 -6.03
C THR A 103 6.57 -3.77 -5.24
N ALA A 104 7.65 -3.03 -5.51
CA ALA A 104 8.91 -3.15 -4.77
C ALA A 104 8.75 -2.73 -3.31
N ALA A 105 8.06 -1.62 -3.03
CA ALA A 105 7.79 -1.16 -1.68
C ALA A 105 7.03 -2.20 -0.86
N VAL A 106 5.97 -2.80 -1.45
CA VAL A 106 5.22 -3.89 -0.82
C VAL A 106 6.13 -5.10 -0.55
N ALA A 107 6.93 -5.52 -1.52
CA ALA A 107 7.83 -6.67 -1.38
C ALA A 107 8.87 -6.45 -0.27
N VAL A 108 9.44 -5.24 -0.17
CA VAL A 108 10.40 -4.87 0.89
C VAL A 108 9.75 -4.97 2.28
N VAL A 109 8.57 -4.38 2.47
CA VAL A 109 7.86 -4.43 3.76
C VAL A 109 7.51 -5.87 4.15
N VAL A 110 7.00 -6.66 3.20
CA VAL A 110 6.66 -8.06 3.42
C VAL A 110 7.89 -8.91 3.73
N GLY A 111 8.98 -8.70 2.99
CA GLY A 111 10.27 -9.38 3.20
C GLY A 111 10.89 -9.04 4.55
N PHE A 112 10.90 -7.76 4.93
CA PHE A 112 11.36 -7.32 6.25
C PHE A 112 10.52 -7.95 7.37
N ALA A 113 9.20 -7.94 7.24
CA ALA A 113 8.32 -8.59 8.21
C ALA A 113 8.52 -10.11 8.30
N ALA A 114 8.89 -10.77 7.20
CA ALA A 114 9.27 -12.18 7.21
C ALA A 114 10.60 -12.41 7.94
N LEU A 115 11.62 -11.59 7.66
CA LEU A 115 12.94 -11.66 8.29
C LEU A 115 12.87 -11.44 9.80
N VAL A 116 12.15 -10.41 10.25
CA VAL A 116 11.94 -10.12 11.68
C VAL A 116 11.24 -11.28 12.39
N ARG A 117 10.36 -12.01 11.69
CA ARG A 117 9.69 -13.19 12.27
C ARG A 117 10.63 -14.37 12.32
N PHE A 118 11.48 -14.56 11.32
CA PHE A 118 12.50 -15.61 11.32
C PHE A 118 13.52 -15.42 12.44
N ALA A 119 14.06 -14.21 12.62
CA ALA A 119 15.05 -13.92 13.65
C ALA A 119 14.52 -13.96 15.11
N ARG A 120 13.20 -14.07 15.28
CA ARG A 120 12.52 -14.20 16.59
C ARG A 120 12.18 -15.64 16.95
N HIS A 121 12.46 -16.58 16.06
CA HIS A 121 12.43 -18.01 16.28
C HIS A 121 13.84 -18.52 16.58
#